data_AF-A0A5S4G5S9-F1
#
_entry.id   AF-A0A5S4G5S9-F1
#
_cell.length_a   1.000
_cell.length_b   1.000
_cell.length_c   1.000
_cell.angle_alpha   90.00
_cell.angle_beta   90.00
_cell.angle_gamma   90.00
#
_symmetry.space_group_name_H-M   'P 1'
#
loop_
_entity.id
_entity.type
_entity.pdbx_description
1 polymer ?
#
loop_
_entity_poly.entity_id
_entity_poly.type
_entity_poly.pdbx_seq_one_letter_code
_entity_poly.pdbx_strand_id
1 'polypeptide(L)'
;MEPVHDAAQALARERVLDFLRRNLADPSLDAVRVAEACHVSRRTLYRMLGDEGVAAWLRRMRIEHAKAMLLHYPERPVGAVGLACGFDSESGFHRAFRAASGMTPGEYRQARHTR
;
A
#
# COMPACT_ATOMS: atom_id res chain seq x y z
N MET A 1 18.89 -6.23 31.39
CA MET A 1 18.39 -4.87 31.11
C MET A 1 18.28 -4.73 29.59
N GLU A 2 17.22 -5.26 28.99
CA GLU A 2 16.90 -5.17 27.55
C GLU A 2 15.37 -4.97 27.36
N PRO A 3 14.81 -3.76 27.55
CA PRO A 3 13.44 -3.47 27.07
C PRO A 3 13.30 -2.18 26.23
N VAL A 4 14.35 -1.34 26.14
CA VAL A 4 14.24 -0.01 25.49
C VAL A 4 14.41 -0.09 23.96
N HIS A 5 15.21 -1.04 23.47
CA HIS A 5 15.44 -1.22 22.04
C HIS A 5 14.19 -1.68 21.28
N ASP A 6 13.32 -2.46 21.91
CA ASP A 6 12.12 -3.01 21.27
C ASP A 6 11.01 -1.95 21.15
N ALA A 7 10.77 -1.17 22.22
CA ALA A 7 9.79 -0.09 22.20
C ALA A 7 10.15 1.03 21.20
N ALA A 8 11.43 1.41 21.12
CA ALA A 8 11.89 2.40 20.15
C ALA A 8 11.74 1.91 18.71
N GLN A 9 12.00 0.62 18.45
CA GLN A 9 11.79 0.01 17.13
C GLN A 9 10.31 -0.10 16.77
N ALA A 10 9.45 -0.46 17.72
CA ALA A 10 8.01 -0.49 17.52
C ALA A 10 7.45 0.90 17.14
N LEU A 11 7.85 1.94 17.87
CA LEU A 11 7.44 3.32 17.58
C LEU A 11 7.95 3.81 16.22
N ALA A 12 9.20 3.49 15.88
CA ALA A 12 9.76 3.83 14.57
C ALA A 12 9.03 3.10 13.44
N ARG A 13 8.67 1.82 13.63
CA ARG A 13 7.89 1.05 12.67
C ARG A 13 6.49 1.62 12.50
N GLU A 14 5.83 2.03 13.58
CA GLU A 14 4.53 2.68 13.53
C GLU A 14 4.57 3.97 12.71
N ARG A 15 5.57 4.84 12.96
CA ARG A 15 5.79 6.06 12.17
C ARG A 15 5.96 5.77 10.67
N VAL A 16 6.74 4.75 10.32
CA VAL A 16 6.91 4.33 8.92
C VAL A 16 5.56 3.92 8.32
N LEU A 17 4.80 3.06 9.00
CA LEU A 17 3.52 2.56 8.47
C LEU A 17 2.49 3.69 8.32
N ASP A 18 2.42 4.59 9.30
CA ASP A 18 1.55 5.76 9.24
C ASP A 18 1.96 6.71 8.10
N PHE A 19 3.26 6.95 7.89
CA PHE A 19 3.75 7.70 6.74
C PHE A 19 3.35 7.06 5.41
N LEU A 20 3.50 5.73 5.27
CA LEU A 20 3.05 5.02 4.06
C LEU A 20 1.55 5.16 3.83
N ARG A 21 0.72 5.09 4.89
CA ARG A 21 -0.74 5.24 4.79
C ARG A 21 -1.15 6.62 4.29
N ARG A 22 -0.54 7.68 4.86
CA ARG A 22 -0.86 9.07 4.49
C ARG A 22 -0.44 9.42 3.07
N ASN A 23 0.61 8.79 2.57
CA ASN A 23 1.18 9.07 1.24
C ASN A 23 0.86 7.96 0.22
N LEU A 24 -0.12 7.10 0.51
CA LEU A 24 -0.39 5.90 -0.30
C LEU A 24 -0.73 6.24 -1.77
N ALA A 25 -1.40 7.37 -1.98
CA ALA A 25 -1.82 7.87 -3.29
C ALA A 25 -0.68 8.52 -4.10
N ASP A 26 0.50 8.78 -3.52
CA ASP A 26 1.64 9.33 -4.27
C ASP A 26 2.31 8.22 -5.10
N PRO A 27 2.19 8.21 -6.44
CA PRO A 27 2.81 7.19 -7.27
C PRO A 27 4.34 7.17 -7.17
N SER A 28 4.95 8.32 -6.89
CA SER A 28 6.40 8.51 -6.83
C SER A 28 7.03 8.15 -5.47
N LEU A 29 6.22 7.67 -4.52
CA LEU A 29 6.69 7.26 -3.20
C LEU A 29 7.56 6.00 -3.27
N ASP A 30 8.78 6.10 -2.77
CA ASP A 30 9.76 5.02 -2.76
C ASP A 30 10.43 4.83 -1.39
N ALA A 31 11.35 3.87 -1.30
CA ALA A 31 12.06 3.58 -0.05
C ALA A 31 13.01 4.69 0.41
N VAL A 32 13.51 5.52 -0.51
CA VAL A 32 14.43 6.62 -0.19
C VAL A 32 13.64 7.71 0.53
N ARG A 33 12.53 8.17 -0.07
CA ARG A 33 11.65 9.19 0.52
C ARG A 33 11.08 8.77 1.86
N VAL A 34 10.71 7.49 2.00
CA VAL A 34 10.19 6.96 3.28
C VAL A 34 11.28 6.96 4.35
N ALA A 35 12.50 6.54 4.01
CA ALA A 35 13.63 6.53 4.92
C ALA A 35 13.97 7.94 5.41
N GLU A 36 14.04 8.91 4.49
CA GLU A 36 14.30 10.31 4.78
C GLU A 36 13.21 10.94 5.66
N ALA A 37 11.94 10.81 5.28
CA ALA A 37 10.82 11.37 6.03
C ALA A 37 10.66 10.74 7.44
N CYS A 38 11.05 9.47 7.57
CA CYS A 38 11.00 8.78 8.85
C CYS A 38 12.31 8.85 9.64
N HIS A 39 13.32 9.58 9.17
CA HIS A 39 14.65 9.68 9.80
C HIS A 39 15.24 8.31 10.18
N VAL A 40 15.11 7.31 9.28
CA VAL A 40 15.68 5.97 9.44
C VAL A 40 16.58 5.62 8.27
N SER A 41 17.60 4.80 8.49
CA SER A 41 18.39 4.27 7.37
C SER A 41 17.57 3.27 6.55
N ARG A 42 17.86 3.16 5.24
CA ARG A 42 17.25 2.12 4.38
C ARG A 42 17.40 0.71 4.96
N ARG A 43 18.56 0.40 5.55
CA ARG A 43 18.79 -0.89 6.25
C ARG A 43 17.80 -1.11 7.39
N THR A 44 17.53 -0.08 8.20
CA THR A 44 16.57 -0.16 9.30
C THR A 44 15.14 -0.28 8.78
N LEU A 45 14.82 0.45 7.71
CA LEU A 45 13.53 0.37 7.03
C LEU A 45 13.23 -1.04 6.50
N TYR A 46 14.18 -1.67 5.80
CA TYR A 46 14.02 -3.06 5.34
C TYR A 46 13.91 -4.05 6.50
N ARG A 47 14.68 -3.87 7.59
CA ARG A 47 14.54 -4.71 8.79
C ARG A 47 13.14 -4.61 9.41
N MET A 48 12.50 -3.45 9.37
CA MET A 48 11.15 -3.22 9.92
C MET A 48 10.02 -3.75 9.04
N LEU A 49 10.22 -3.72 7.71
CA LEU A 49 9.22 -4.09 6.71
C LEU A 49 9.40 -5.52 6.16
N GLY A 50 10.55 -6.15 6.41
CA GLY A 50 10.92 -7.43 5.83
C GLY A 50 11.54 -7.31 4.44
N ASP A 51 11.99 -8.45 3.91
CA ASP A 51 12.80 -8.54 2.68
C ASP A 51 12.07 -8.08 1.41
N GLU A 52 10.75 -8.12 1.42
CA GLU A 52 9.91 -7.65 0.32
C GLU A 52 9.96 -6.13 0.09
N GLY A 53 10.32 -5.36 1.13
CA GLY A 53 10.54 -3.94 1.04
C GLY A 53 9.31 -3.04 0.86
N VAL A 54 9.59 -1.74 0.78
CA VAL A 54 8.57 -0.67 0.73
C VAL A 54 7.64 -0.80 -0.48
N ALA A 55 8.17 -1.14 -1.66
CA ALA A 55 7.36 -1.23 -2.87
C ALA A 55 6.30 -2.34 -2.80
N ALA A 56 6.65 -3.49 -2.20
CA ALA A 56 5.68 -4.58 -1.99
C ALA A 56 4.62 -4.19 -0.95
N TRP A 57 5.04 -3.54 0.14
CA TRP A 57 4.13 -3.00 1.15
C TRP A 57 3.14 -1.99 0.58
N LEU A 58 3.64 -1.00 -0.15
CA LEU A 58 2.80 -0.01 -0.83
C LEU A 58 1.82 -0.70 -1.76
N ARG A 59 2.28 -1.61 -2.61
CA ARG A 59 1.40 -2.34 -3.53
C ARG A 59 0.26 -3.05 -2.79
N ARG A 60 0.54 -3.76 -1.70
CA ARG A 60 -0.51 -4.42 -0.91
C ARG A 60 -1.49 -3.42 -0.31
N MET A 61 -0.98 -2.36 0.32
CA MET A 61 -1.82 -1.33 0.92
C MET A 61 -2.71 -0.65 -0.13
N ARG A 62 -2.17 -0.35 -1.32
CA ARG A 62 -2.91 0.23 -2.45
C ARG A 62 -4.02 -0.70 -2.93
N ILE A 63 -3.76 -2.02 -3.02
CA ILE A 63 -4.79 -2.99 -3.40
C ILE A 63 -5.90 -3.09 -2.34
N GLU A 64 -5.56 -3.14 -1.06
CA GLU A 64 -6.57 -3.18 0.00
C GLU A 64 -7.42 -1.89 0.01
N HIS A 65 -6.80 -0.74 -0.21
CA HIS A 65 -7.54 0.52 -0.35
C HIS A 65 -8.45 0.52 -1.60
N ALA A 66 -7.94 0.02 -2.74
CA ALA A 66 -8.72 -0.10 -3.96
C ALA A 66 -9.93 -1.03 -3.80
N LYS A 67 -9.78 -2.16 -3.10
CA LYS A 67 -10.91 -3.06 -2.78
C LYS A 67 -12.00 -2.31 -2.03
N ALA A 68 -11.65 -1.56 -0.98
CA ALA A 68 -12.63 -0.76 -0.23
C ALA A 68 -13.31 0.29 -1.11
N MET A 69 -12.54 1.02 -1.92
CA MET A 69 -13.09 2.04 -2.84
C MET A 69 -14.04 1.45 -3.88
N LEU A 70 -13.73 0.29 -4.45
CA LEU A 70 -14.57 -0.37 -5.45
C LEU A 70 -15.95 -0.77 -4.90
N LEU A 71 -16.05 -1.02 -3.59
CA LEU A 71 -17.30 -1.38 -2.92
C LEU A 71 -18.07 -0.16 -2.41
N HIS A 72 -17.36 0.85 -1.91
CA HIS A 72 -17.99 2.06 -1.37
C HIS A 72 -18.44 3.04 -2.46
N TYR A 73 -17.79 3.01 -3.62
CA TYR A 73 -18.05 3.91 -4.75
C TYR A 73 -18.26 3.11 -6.05
N PRO A 74 -19.34 2.31 -6.15
CA PRO A 74 -19.57 1.44 -7.32
C PRO A 74 -19.65 2.21 -8.64
N GLU A 75 -20.08 3.47 -8.61
CA GLU A 75 -20.19 4.38 -9.75
C GLU A 75 -18.82 4.83 -10.30
N ARG A 76 -17.75 4.75 -9.51
CA ARG A 76 -16.42 5.18 -9.97
C ARG A 76 -15.87 4.23 -11.04
N PRO A 77 -15.26 4.76 -12.12
CA PRO A 77 -14.54 3.94 -13.08
C PRO A 77 -13.40 3.16 -12.41
N VAL A 78 -13.25 1.89 -12.76
CA VAL A 78 -12.23 0.99 -12.18
C VAL A 78 -10.82 1.58 -12.33
N GLY A 79 -10.49 2.08 -13.53
CA GLY A 79 -9.21 2.71 -13.80
C GLY A 79 -8.94 3.92 -12.89
N ALA A 80 -9.95 4.77 -12.70
CA ALA A 80 -9.87 5.93 -11.81
C ALA A 80 -9.63 5.52 -10.35
N VAL A 81 -10.18 4.39 -9.88
CA VAL A 81 -9.87 3.86 -8.54
C VAL A 81 -8.38 3.48 -8.43
N GLY A 82 -7.85 2.81 -9.45
CA GLY A 82 -6.42 2.46 -9.50
C GLY A 82 -5.52 3.70 -9.41
N LEU A 83 -5.79 4.72 -10.21
CA LEU A 83 -5.04 5.99 -10.19
C LEU A 83 -5.16 6.69 -8.83
N ALA A 84 -6.37 6.77 -8.26
CA ALA A 84 -6.59 7.37 -6.94
C ALA A 84 -5.86 6.64 -5.81
N CYS A 85 -5.60 5.34 -5.97
CA CYS A 85 -4.81 4.55 -5.04
C CYS A 85 -3.29 4.69 -5.27
N GLY A 86 -2.82 5.50 -6.22
CA GLY A 86 -1.40 5.72 -6.48
C GLY A 86 -0.74 4.71 -7.42
N PHE A 87 -1.51 4.05 -8.30
CA PHE A 87 -0.92 3.31 -9.42
C PHE A 87 -0.67 4.24 -10.61
N ASP A 88 0.48 4.10 -11.28
CA ASP A 88 0.85 4.92 -12.45
C ASP A 88 0.03 4.65 -13.70
N SER A 89 -0.65 3.50 -13.77
CA SER A 89 -1.46 3.11 -14.93
C SER A 89 -2.54 2.10 -14.55
N GLU A 90 -3.62 2.10 -15.32
CA GLU A 90 -4.71 1.13 -15.19
C GLU A 90 -4.23 -0.30 -15.43
N SER A 91 -3.39 -0.53 -16.45
CA SER A 91 -2.84 -1.86 -16.73
C SER A 91 -1.95 -2.37 -15.59
N GLY A 92 -1.14 -1.49 -14.98
CA GLY A 92 -0.35 -1.82 -13.79
C GLY A 92 -1.23 -2.19 -12.60
N PHE A 93 -2.28 -1.40 -12.37
CA PHE A 93 -3.30 -1.67 -11.35
C PHE A 93 -3.99 -3.02 -11.56
N HIS A 94 -4.51 -3.30 -12.76
CA HIS A 94 -5.19 -4.55 -13.06
C HIS A 94 -4.32 -5.78 -12.80
N ARG A 95 -3.05 -5.75 -13.22
CA ARG A 95 -2.09 -6.85 -12.98
C ARG A 95 -1.85 -7.05 -11.49
N ALA A 96 -1.57 -5.97 -10.75
CA ALA A 96 -1.32 -6.02 -9.32
C ALA A 96 -2.56 -6.52 -8.55
N PHE A 97 -3.75 -6.07 -8.93
CA PHE A 97 -5.01 -6.46 -8.29
C PHE A 97 -5.32 -7.94 -8.53
N ARG A 98 -5.15 -8.43 -9.76
CA ARG A 98 -5.33 -9.85 -10.07
C ARG A 98 -4.33 -10.73 -9.34
N ALA A 99 -3.06 -10.33 -9.28
CA ALA A 99 -2.04 -11.06 -8.54
C ALA A 99 -2.37 -11.16 -7.03
N ALA A 100 -2.97 -10.12 -6.45
CA ALA A 100 -3.26 -10.07 -5.02
C ALA A 100 -4.64 -10.65 -4.63
N SER A 101 -5.63 -10.66 -5.53
CA SER A 101 -7.01 -11.05 -5.23
C SER A 101 -7.51 -12.28 -6.00
N GLY A 102 -6.77 -12.74 -7.01
CA GLY A 102 -7.17 -13.83 -7.90
C GLY A 102 -8.13 -13.42 -9.04
N MET A 103 -8.69 -12.22 -9.01
CA MET A 103 -9.66 -11.72 -9.99
C MET A 103 -9.35 -10.29 -10.43
N THR A 104 -9.97 -9.83 -11.52
CA THR A 104 -9.86 -8.42 -11.94
C THR A 104 -10.65 -7.51 -11.00
N PRO A 105 -10.31 -6.20 -10.93
CA PRO A 105 -11.07 -5.26 -10.12
C PRO A 105 -12.56 -5.18 -10.49
N GLY A 106 -12.88 -5.31 -11.79
CA GLY A 106 -14.25 -5.31 -12.28
C GLY A 106 -15.04 -6.53 -11.82
N GLU A 107 -14.46 -7.73 -11.94
CA GLU A 107 -15.04 -8.97 -11.41
C GLU A 107 -15.24 -8.89 -9.89
N TYR A 108 -14.26 -8.36 -9.15
CA TYR A 108 -14.35 -8.18 -7.71
C TYR A 108 -15.53 -7.30 -7.30
N ARG A 109 -15.72 -6.16 -7.99
CA ARG A 109 -16.84 -5.27 -7.74
C ARG A 109 -18.17 -5.97 -8.03
N GLN A 110 -18.32 -6.60 -9.19
CA GLN A 110 -19.55 -7.31 -9.55
C GLN A 110 -19.89 -8.41 -8.54
N ALA A 111 -18.92 -9.26 -8.19
CA ALA A 111 -19.12 -10.37 -7.25
C ALA A 111 -19.58 -9.94 -5.85
N ARG A 112 -19.31 -8.69 -5.45
CA ARG A 112 -19.65 -8.15 -4.13
C ARG A 112 -20.90 -7.29 -4.11
N HIS A 113 -21.35 -6.77 -5.26
CA HIS A 113 -22.61 -6.02 -5.38
C HIS A 113 -23.79 -6.89 -5.82
N THR A 114 -23.57 -8.02 -6.49
CA THR A 114 -24.65 -8.95 -6.91
C THR A 114 -25.07 -9.90 -5.77
N ARG A 115 -25.13 -9.41 -4.52
CA ARG A 115 -25.47 -10.21 -3.35
C ARG A 115 -26.52 -9.55 -2.47
#